data_AF-B5B139-F1
#
_entry.id   AF-B5B139-F1
#
_cell.length_a   1.000
_cell.length_b   1.000
_cell.length_c   1.000
_cell.angle_alpha   90.00
_cell.angle_beta   90.00
_cell.angle_gamma   90.00
#
_symmetry.space_group_name_H-M   'P 1'
#
loop_
_entity.id
_entity.type
_entity.pdbx_description
1 polymer ?
#
loop_
_entity_poly.entity_id
_entity_poly.type
_entity_poly.pdbx_seq_one_letter_code
_entity_poly.pdbx_strand_id
1 'polypeptide(L)'
;AEQFCSDMYHAGTMSHLSGVLAGLPPDMDLSQVKLPSTGNQFRAQWGGHGTGWFNDDFGILQAIMGPKIVEYWTKGAAAERAQKRLANVLPEANRMVGQHMTIFPTCSFLPGINTIRTWHPRGPNEVEVWAFVVVDADAPEEIKDEFRRQNIRTFNAGGVF
;
A
#
# COMPACT_ATOMS: atom_id res chain seq x y z
N ALA A 1 -14.59 -3.37 -1.79
CA ALA A 1 -14.04 -4.33 -0.81
C ALA A 1 -13.19 -5.41 -1.51
N GLU A 2 -13.76 -6.18 -2.45
CA GLU A 2 -13.05 -7.28 -3.14
C GLU A 2 -11.68 -6.87 -3.72
N GLN A 3 -11.60 -5.73 -4.43
CA GLN A 3 -10.35 -5.27 -5.03
C GLN A 3 -9.20 -5.17 -4.01
N PHE A 4 -9.44 -4.61 -2.84
CA PHE A 4 -8.43 -4.52 -1.77
C PHE A 4 -8.15 -5.88 -1.10
N CYS A 5 -9.03 -6.87 -1.26
CA CYS A 5 -8.86 -8.21 -0.72
C CYS A 5 -7.87 -9.03 -1.54
N SER A 6 -7.99 -9.01 -2.87
CA SER A 6 -7.28 -9.97 -3.75
C SER A 6 -6.83 -9.42 -5.10
N ASP A 7 -7.08 -8.16 -5.44
CA ASP A 7 -6.84 -7.67 -6.80
C ASP A 7 -5.55 -6.84 -6.87
N MET A 8 -4.39 -7.49 -6.76
CA MET A 8 -3.13 -6.88 -7.22
C MET A 8 -3.09 -6.78 -8.76
N TYR A 9 -3.92 -7.57 -9.44
CA TYR A 9 -3.89 -7.73 -10.88
C TYR A 9 -4.21 -6.44 -11.64
N HIS A 10 -5.23 -5.68 -11.20
CA HIS A 10 -5.55 -4.39 -11.82
C HIS A 10 -4.38 -3.40 -11.75
N ALA A 11 -3.65 -3.39 -10.63
CA ALA A 11 -2.50 -2.52 -10.40
C ALA A 11 -1.26 -2.96 -11.19
N GLY A 12 -1.03 -4.28 -11.29
CA GLY A 12 0.04 -4.86 -12.09
C GLY A 12 -0.22 -4.87 -13.60
N THR A 13 -1.33 -4.28 -14.07
CA THR A 13 -1.68 -4.23 -15.49
C THR A 13 -1.93 -2.80 -15.96
N MET A 14 -3.19 -2.38 -16.12
CA MET A 14 -3.51 -1.14 -16.83
C MET A 14 -4.09 -0.04 -15.95
N SER A 15 -4.72 -0.38 -14.81
CA SER A 15 -5.54 0.58 -14.08
C SER A 15 -4.76 1.79 -13.56
N HIS A 16 -3.46 1.63 -13.28
CA HIS A 16 -2.65 2.63 -12.60
C HIS A 16 -1.42 3.10 -13.38
N LEU A 17 -1.36 2.85 -14.70
CA LEU A 17 -0.21 3.29 -15.51
C LEU A 17 0.06 4.79 -15.40
N SER A 18 -0.99 5.61 -15.43
CA SER A 18 -0.88 7.08 -15.25
C SER A 18 -0.50 7.47 -13.83
N GLY A 19 -1.00 6.77 -12.81
CA GLY A 19 -0.66 6.99 -11.41
C GLY A 19 0.82 6.70 -11.12
N VAL A 20 1.34 5.61 -11.69
CA VAL A 20 2.78 5.29 -11.66
C VAL A 20 3.59 6.38 -12.34
N LEU A 21 3.22 6.77 -13.57
CA LEU A 21 3.92 7.81 -14.32
C LEU A 21 3.99 9.14 -13.54
N ALA A 22 2.91 9.53 -12.86
CA ALA A 22 2.86 10.74 -12.03
C ALA A 22 3.75 10.68 -10.77
N GLY A 23 4.20 9.47 -10.38
CA GLY A 23 5.12 9.24 -9.26
C GLY A 23 6.59 9.09 -9.65
N LEU A 24 6.89 8.95 -10.95
CA LEU A 24 8.26 8.83 -11.43
C LEU A 24 8.98 10.18 -11.44
N PRO A 25 10.33 10.18 -11.33
CA PRO A 25 11.13 11.34 -11.68
C PRO A 25 10.80 11.85 -13.10
N PRO A 26 10.90 13.17 -13.38
CA PRO A 26 10.55 13.74 -14.69
C PRO A 26 11.36 13.19 -15.87
N ASP A 27 12.55 12.63 -15.59
CA ASP A 27 13.46 12.02 -16.55
C ASP A 27 13.25 10.50 -16.72
N MET A 28 12.26 9.92 -16.04
CA MET A 28 11.89 8.51 -16.16
C MET A 28 10.53 8.32 -16.82
N ASP A 29 10.40 7.25 -17.62
CA ASP A 29 9.14 6.80 -18.20
C ASP A 29 8.77 5.36 -17.79
N LEU A 30 7.58 4.91 -18.21
CA LEU A 30 7.04 3.59 -17.85
C LEU A 30 7.87 2.42 -18.39
N SER A 31 8.64 2.59 -19.47
CA SER A 31 9.51 1.53 -20.01
C SER A 31 10.68 1.21 -19.07
N GLN A 32 11.02 2.15 -18.18
CA GLN A 32 12.06 2.00 -17.17
C GLN A 32 11.52 1.45 -15.84
N VAL A 33 10.20 1.30 -15.70
CA VAL A 33 9.57 0.70 -14.53
C VAL A 33 9.44 -0.79 -14.72
N LYS A 34 10.21 -1.55 -13.95
CA LYS A 34 10.06 -3.00 -13.88
C LYS A 34 9.00 -3.35 -12.84
N LEU A 35 7.87 -3.89 -13.28
CA LEU A 35 6.90 -4.46 -12.35
C LEU A 35 7.50 -5.70 -11.67
N PRO A 36 7.32 -5.87 -10.34
CA PRO A 36 7.76 -7.07 -9.67
C PRO A 36 7.05 -8.30 -10.25
N SER A 37 7.82 -9.36 -10.52
CA SER A 37 7.29 -10.62 -11.09
C SER A 37 7.02 -11.70 -10.04
N THR A 38 7.34 -11.42 -8.78
CA THR A 38 7.17 -12.34 -7.65
C THR A 38 6.30 -11.69 -6.59
N GLY A 39 5.39 -12.47 -6.02
CA GLY A 39 4.45 -12.02 -5.01
C GLY A 39 3.60 -13.17 -4.51
N ASN A 40 2.89 -12.93 -3.42
CA ASN A 40 2.05 -13.93 -2.78
C ASN A 40 0.70 -13.30 -2.39
N GLN A 41 -0.29 -14.18 -2.21
CA GLN A 41 -1.61 -13.79 -1.75
C GLN A 41 -2.07 -14.75 -0.66
N PHE A 42 -2.61 -14.17 0.41
CA PHE A 42 -3.17 -14.85 1.55
C PHE A 42 -4.70 -14.80 1.48
N ARG A 43 -5.31 -15.96 1.74
CA ARG A 43 -6.73 -16.10 2.02
C ARG A 43 -6.86 -16.60 3.47
N ALA A 44 -7.67 -15.92 4.28
CA ALA A 44 -7.97 -16.40 5.61
C ALA A 44 -8.71 -17.74 5.57
N GLN A 45 -8.40 -18.62 6.53
CA GLN A 45 -9.03 -19.93 6.67
C GLN A 45 -10.56 -19.83 6.83
N TRP A 46 -11.02 -18.74 7.44
CA TRP A 46 -12.42 -18.42 7.64
C TRP A 46 -12.64 -16.90 7.54
N GLY A 47 -13.88 -16.48 7.29
CA GLY A 47 -14.29 -15.07 7.43
C GLY A 47 -14.09 -14.18 6.19
N GLY A 48 -13.50 -14.70 5.11
CA GLY A 48 -13.42 -13.99 3.83
C GLY A 48 -12.38 -12.85 3.78
N HIS A 49 -11.44 -12.80 4.73
CA HIS A 49 -10.34 -11.84 4.71
C HIS A 49 -9.27 -12.25 3.71
N GLY A 50 -8.55 -11.26 3.17
CA GLY A 50 -7.46 -11.51 2.23
C GLY A 50 -6.49 -10.35 2.14
N THR A 51 -5.27 -10.68 1.74
CA THR A 51 -4.21 -9.71 1.48
C THR A 51 -3.23 -10.25 0.45
N GLY A 52 -2.70 -9.38 -0.42
CA GLY A 52 -1.66 -9.72 -1.38
C GLY A 52 -0.55 -8.68 -1.39
N TRP A 53 0.63 -9.09 -1.87
CA TRP A 53 1.83 -8.26 -1.92
C TRP A 53 2.80 -8.78 -3.00
N PHE A 54 3.71 -7.92 -3.45
CA PHE A 54 4.91 -8.31 -4.18
C PHE A 54 6.07 -8.60 -3.23
N ASN A 55 7.06 -9.36 -3.70
CA ASN A 55 8.24 -9.72 -2.92
C ASN A 55 9.47 -8.89 -3.32
N ASP A 56 10.18 -8.37 -2.33
CA ASP A 56 11.55 -7.80 -2.36
C ASP A 56 11.76 -6.49 -3.15
N ASP A 57 11.08 -6.28 -4.26
CA ASP A 57 11.30 -5.10 -5.12
C ASP A 57 10.46 -3.90 -4.68
N PHE A 58 11.06 -3.03 -3.88
CA PHE A 58 10.46 -1.80 -3.36
C PHE A 58 10.33 -0.66 -4.38
N GLY A 59 10.74 -0.86 -5.64
CA GLY A 59 10.65 0.16 -6.68
C GLY A 59 9.22 0.68 -6.90
N ILE A 60 8.23 -0.22 -6.86
CA ILE A 60 6.83 0.15 -6.99
C ILE A 60 6.33 0.96 -5.78
N LEU A 61 6.73 0.60 -4.55
CA LEU A 61 6.39 1.39 -3.36
C LEU A 61 7.07 2.76 -3.41
N GLN A 62 8.28 2.85 -3.94
CA GLN A 62 8.99 4.11 -4.11
C GLN A 62 8.29 5.04 -5.12
N ALA A 63 7.75 4.50 -6.22
CA ALA A 63 6.97 5.30 -7.18
C ALA A 63 5.66 5.85 -6.55
N ILE A 64 5.07 5.12 -5.60
CA ILE A 64 3.83 5.52 -4.94
C ILE A 64 4.11 6.49 -3.78
N MET A 65 5.03 6.14 -2.88
CA MET A 65 5.24 6.82 -1.59
C MET A 65 6.53 7.66 -1.52
N GLY A 66 7.36 7.62 -2.56
CA GLY A 66 8.63 8.34 -2.59
C GLY A 66 9.74 7.68 -1.75
N PRO A 67 11.00 8.10 -1.97
CA PRO A 67 12.17 7.47 -1.36
C PRO A 67 12.23 7.63 0.16
N LYS A 68 11.72 8.74 0.71
CA LYS A 68 11.76 9.04 2.14
C LYS A 68 10.95 8.05 2.98
N ILE A 69 9.75 7.68 2.50
CA ILE A 69 8.91 6.68 3.16
C ILE A 69 9.50 5.28 2.99
N VAL A 70 9.99 4.94 1.80
CA VAL A 70 10.62 3.63 1.57
C VAL A 70 11.86 3.45 2.45
N GLU A 71 12.69 4.49 2.60
CA GLU A 71 13.84 4.45 3.50
C GLU A 71 13.41 4.24 4.96
N TYR A 72 12.42 4.98 5.45
CA TYR A 72 11.84 4.77 6.79
C TYR A 72 11.30 3.35 6.99
N TRP A 73 10.62 2.82 5.97
CA TRP A 73 9.96 1.51 6.01
C TRP A 73 10.95 0.33 5.96
N THR A 74 12.09 0.52 5.29
CA THR A 74 13.02 -0.59 4.97
C THR A 74 14.37 -0.51 5.67
N LYS A 75 14.74 0.63 6.25
CA LYS A 75 16.08 0.87 6.82
C LYS A 75 16.02 1.56 8.19
N GLY A 76 17.09 1.41 8.95
CA GLY A 76 17.29 2.08 10.22
C GLY A 76 16.48 1.50 11.39
N ALA A 77 16.54 2.19 12.52
CA ALA A 77 16.04 1.67 13.80
C ALA A 77 14.53 1.38 13.81
N ALA A 78 13.72 2.13 13.04
CA ALA A 78 12.29 1.89 12.93
C ALA A 78 12.00 0.56 12.20
N ALA A 79 12.61 0.35 11.03
CA ALA A 79 12.49 -0.89 10.26
C ALA A 79 13.02 -2.11 11.04
N GLU A 80 14.17 -1.98 11.70
CA GLU A 80 14.74 -3.05 12.55
C GLU A 80 13.81 -3.43 13.71
N ARG A 81 13.18 -2.42 14.33
CA ARG A 81 12.21 -2.63 15.40
C ARG A 81 10.95 -3.34 14.88
N ALA A 82 10.44 -2.93 13.71
CA ALA A 82 9.29 -3.57 13.07
C ALA A 82 9.62 -5.04 12.73
N GLN A 83 10.76 -5.30 12.10
CA GLN A 83 11.26 -6.65 11.79
C GLN A 83 11.30 -7.52 13.03
N LYS A 84 11.87 -7.03 14.14
CA LYS A 84 11.96 -7.77 15.40
C LYS A 84 10.60 -8.12 15.99
N ARG A 85 9.61 -7.22 15.87
CA ARG A 85 8.24 -7.46 16.37
C ARG A 85 7.46 -8.44 15.52
N LEU A 86 7.65 -8.38 14.19
CA LEU A 86 6.90 -9.19 13.23
C LEU A 86 7.51 -10.58 13.01
N ALA A 87 8.80 -10.77 13.30
CA ALA A 87 9.55 -12.01 13.00
C ALA A 87 8.84 -13.32 13.41
N ASN A 88 8.14 -13.33 14.56
CA ASN A 88 7.51 -14.56 15.08
C ASN A 88 6.20 -14.92 14.38
N VAL A 89 5.54 -13.97 13.72
CA VAL A 89 4.20 -14.15 13.13
C VAL A 89 4.19 -13.98 11.61
N LEU A 90 5.10 -13.15 11.10
CA LEU A 90 5.22 -12.81 9.69
C LEU A 90 6.71 -12.59 9.37
N PRO A 91 7.51 -13.66 9.32
CA PRO A 91 8.97 -13.56 9.15
C PRO A 91 9.38 -12.90 7.82
N GLU A 92 8.49 -12.89 6.82
CA GLU A 92 8.71 -12.26 5.52
C GLU A 92 8.24 -10.81 5.44
N ALA A 93 7.84 -10.18 6.56
CA ALA A 93 7.27 -8.83 6.57
C ALA A 93 8.16 -7.77 5.89
N ASN A 94 9.49 -7.84 6.06
CA ASN A 94 10.43 -6.94 5.37
C ASN A 94 10.56 -7.15 3.87
N ARG A 95 9.95 -8.21 3.33
CA ARG A 95 9.95 -8.51 1.89
C ARG A 95 8.64 -8.12 1.23
N MET A 96 7.61 -7.79 2.00
CA MET A 96 6.28 -7.48 1.49
C MET A 96 6.22 -6.05 0.96
N VAL A 97 5.92 -5.91 -0.34
CA VAL A 97 5.86 -4.62 -1.05
C VAL A 97 4.48 -4.40 -1.63
N GLY A 98 3.98 -3.16 -1.51
CA GLY A 98 2.70 -2.76 -2.11
C GLY A 98 1.53 -3.56 -1.57
N GLN A 99 1.57 -3.95 -0.29
CA GLN A 99 0.56 -4.82 0.29
C GLN A 99 -0.83 -4.18 0.23
N HIS A 100 -1.83 -4.96 -0.19
CA HIS A 100 -3.25 -4.60 -0.07
C HIS A 100 -3.96 -5.60 0.83
N MET A 101 -4.94 -5.14 1.61
CA MET A 101 -5.67 -6.01 2.54
C MET A 101 -7.13 -5.59 2.72
N THR A 102 -7.98 -6.59 2.95
CA THR A 102 -9.34 -6.39 3.45
C THR A 102 -9.65 -7.33 4.59
N ILE A 103 -10.13 -6.75 5.70
CA ILE A 103 -10.87 -7.46 6.72
C ILE A 103 -12.36 -7.33 6.36
N PHE A 104 -12.93 -8.45 5.91
CA PHE A 104 -14.36 -8.58 5.62
C PHE A 104 -15.24 -8.01 6.76
N PRO A 105 -16.32 -7.27 6.45
CA PRO A 105 -16.86 -7.06 5.10
C PRO A 105 -16.24 -5.88 4.34
N THR A 106 -15.93 -4.77 5.03
CA THR A 106 -15.68 -3.48 4.36
C THR A 106 -14.54 -2.66 4.96
N CYS A 107 -13.68 -3.26 5.78
CA CYS A 107 -12.45 -2.61 6.26
C CYS A 107 -11.29 -2.94 5.33
N SER A 108 -10.73 -1.94 4.66
CA SER A 108 -9.62 -2.13 3.72
C SER A 108 -8.48 -1.16 4.01
N PHE A 109 -7.24 -1.62 3.83
CA PHE A 109 -6.05 -0.81 4.07
C PHE A 109 -4.85 -1.30 3.24
N LEU A 110 -3.87 -0.43 3.07
CA LEU A 110 -2.67 -0.69 2.26
C LEU A 110 -1.40 -0.53 3.12
N PRO A 111 -0.87 -1.60 3.76
CA PRO A 111 0.35 -1.48 4.56
C PRO A 111 1.55 -0.94 3.74
N GLY A 112 2.25 0.05 4.29
CA GLY A 112 3.34 0.77 3.63
C GLY A 112 2.89 2.07 2.94
N ILE A 113 1.64 2.11 2.45
CA ILE A 113 0.98 3.35 1.97
C ILE A 113 0.19 4.00 3.13
N ASN A 114 -0.37 3.18 4.00
CA ASN A 114 -1.06 3.48 5.25
C ASN A 114 -2.39 4.24 5.15
N THR A 115 -3.02 4.25 3.98
CA THR A 115 -4.46 4.57 3.88
C THR A 115 -5.29 3.44 4.48
N ILE A 116 -6.30 3.80 5.27
CA ILE A 116 -7.34 2.91 5.80
C ILE A 116 -8.68 3.47 5.38
N ARG A 117 -9.62 2.60 5.00
CA ARG A 117 -10.98 3.02 4.64
C ARG A 117 -12.06 2.02 5.00
N THR A 118 -13.25 2.56 5.21
CA THR A 118 -14.49 1.80 5.28
C THR A 118 -15.34 2.10 4.05
N TRP A 119 -15.87 1.04 3.43
CA TRP A 119 -16.84 1.11 2.34
C TRP A 119 -18.26 1.10 2.93
N HIS A 120 -18.88 2.28 3.08
CA HIS A 120 -20.22 2.41 3.66
C HIS A 120 -21.29 2.18 2.58
N PRO A 121 -22.06 1.09 2.62
CA PRO A 121 -23.07 0.82 1.59
C PRO A 121 -24.21 1.85 1.65
N ARG A 122 -24.70 2.26 0.47
CA ARG A 122 -25.86 3.15 0.27
C ARG A 122 -26.81 2.50 -0.74
N GLY A 123 -27.29 1.29 -0.40
CA GLY A 123 -28.00 0.43 -1.33
C GLY A 123 -27.05 -0.32 -2.28
N PRO A 124 -27.58 -1.02 -3.30
CA PRO A 124 -26.77 -1.88 -4.16
C PRO A 124 -25.89 -1.11 -5.18
N ASN A 125 -26.20 0.16 -5.44
CA ASN A 125 -25.60 0.93 -6.55
C ASN A 125 -24.71 2.09 -6.07
N GLU A 126 -24.54 2.28 -4.76
CA GLU A 126 -23.79 3.41 -4.20
C GLU A 126 -23.01 3.00 -2.95
N VAL A 127 -21.84 3.62 -2.78
CA VAL A 127 -20.98 3.45 -1.62
C VAL A 127 -20.37 4.81 -1.24
N GLU A 128 -20.36 5.12 0.05
CA GLU A 128 -19.53 6.19 0.59
C GLU A 128 -18.17 5.64 1.01
N VAL A 129 -17.10 6.38 0.70
CA VAL A 129 -15.74 5.98 1.08
C VAL A 129 -15.24 6.91 2.17
N TRP A 130 -15.13 6.38 3.39
CA TRP A 130 -14.56 7.11 4.52
C TRP A 130 -13.13 6.62 4.72
N ALA A 131 -12.16 7.48 4.40
CA ALA A 131 -10.74 7.15 4.43
C ALA A 131 -9.97 8.09 5.37
N PHE A 132 -8.97 7.53 6.04
CA PHE A 132 -8.01 8.26 6.87
C PHE A 132 -6.64 7.59 6.76
N VAL A 133 -5.60 8.28 7.23
CA VAL A 133 -4.21 7.81 7.17
C VAL A 133 -3.72 7.52 8.58
N VAL A 134 -3.01 6.41 8.75
CA VAL A 134 -2.31 6.10 10.00
C VAL A 134 -0.81 6.25 9.83
N VAL A 135 -0.13 6.59 10.91
CA VAL A 135 1.33 6.70 10.99
C VAL A 135 1.77 6.11 12.32
N ASP A 136 2.99 5.59 12.39
CA ASP A 136 3.55 5.18 13.68
C ASP A 136 3.62 6.41 14.61
N ALA A 137 3.14 6.26 15.84
CA ALA A 137 2.99 7.39 16.75
C ALA A 137 4.33 8.06 17.09
N ASP A 138 5.41 7.27 17.14
CA ASP A 138 6.78 7.69 17.41
C ASP A 138 7.62 7.93 16.14
N ALA A 139 7.02 7.89 14.96
CA ALA A 139 7.70 8.31 13.73
C ALA A 139 8.10 9.80 13.83
N PRO A 140 9.23 10.21 13.22
CA PRO A 140 9.58 11.62 13.10
C PRO A 140 8.47 12.43 12.41
N GLU A 141 8.25 13.67 12.83
CA GLU A 141 7.16 14.51 12.30
C GLU A 141 7.27 14.72 10.78
N GLU A 142 8.49 14.80 10.26
CA GLU A 142 8.74 14.93 8.84
C GLU A 142 8.44 13.64 8.04
N ILE A 143 8.37 12.49 8.70
CA ILE A 143 7.89 11.23 8.10
C ILE A 143 6.36 11.20 8.12
N LYS A 144 5.75 11.65 9.23
CA LYS A 144 4.28 11.78 9.32
C LYS A 144 3.73 12.74 8.27
N ASP A 145 4.36 13.90 8.08
CA ASP A 145 3.97 14.85 7.04
C ASP A 145 4.18 14.28 5.62
N GLU A 146 5.25 13.50 5.41
CA GLU A 146 5.46 12.83 4.13
C GLU A 146 4.33 11.83 3.84
N PHE A 147 3.95 10.99 4.80
CA PHE A 147 2.80 10.08 4.66
C PHE A 147 1.52 10.84 4.33
N ARG A 148 1.26 11.97 5.02
CA ARG A 148 0.10 12.83 4.74
C ARG A 148 0.09 13.33 3.30
N ARG A 149 1.21 13.90 2.83
CA ARG A 149 1.32 14.46 1.47
C ARG A 149 1.19 13.38 0.40
N GLN A 150 1.84 12.24 0.58
CA GLN A 150 1.79 11.14 -0.38
C GLN A 150 0.40 10.51 -0.46
N ASN A 151 -0.31 10.36 0.66
CA ASN A 151 -1.69 9.86 0.64
C ASN A 151 -2.65 10.85 -0.02
N ILE A 152 -2.52 12.17 0.24
CA ILE A 152 -3.31 13.19 -0.48
C ILE A 152 -3.06 13.10 -2.00
N ARG A 153 -1.80 12.88 -2.40
CA ARG A 153 -1.41 12.75 -3.81
C ARG A 153 -1.95 11.49 -4.49
N THR A 154 -2.09 10.39 -3.76
CA THR A 154 -2.32 9.05 -4.33
C THR A 154 -3.72 8.52 -4.07
N PHE A 155 -4.01 8.05 -2.84
CA PHE A 155 -5.24 7.30 -2.52
C PHE A 155 -6.37 8.13 -1.89
N ASN A 156 -6.36 9.45 -2.10
CA ASN A 156 -7.48 10.34 -1.76
C ASN A 156 -8.42 10.54 -2.97
N ALA A 157 -9.59 11.15 -2.76
CA ALA A 157 -10.64 11.24 -3.77
C ALA A 157 -10.21 11.89 -5.11
N GLY A 158 -9.25 12.82 -5.08
CA GLY A 158 -8.67 13.44 -6.29
C GLY A 158 -7.20 13.04 -6.53
N GLY A 159 -6.75 11.97 -5.88
CA GLY A 159 -5.39 11.47 -6.04
C GLY A 159 -5.20 10.74 -7.37
N VAL A 160 -3.95 10.42 -7.68
CA VAL A 160 -3.56 9.88 -9.00
C VAL A 160 -3.77 8.36 -9.15
N PHE A 161 -4.30 7.69 -8.13
CA PHE A 161 -4.61 6.24 -8.09
C PHE A 161 -6.08 5.98 -7.72
#